data_AF-A0A920TME3-F1
#
_entry.id   AF-A0A920TME3-F1
#
_cell.length_a   1.000
_cell.length_b   1.000
_cell.length_c   1.000
_cell.angle_alpha   90.00
_cell.angle_beta   90.00
_cell.angle_gamma   90.00
#
_symmetry.space_group_name_H-M   'P 1'
#
loop_
_entity.id
_entity.type
_entity.pdbx_description
1 polymer ?
#
loop_
_entity_poly.entity_id
_entity_poly.type
_entity_poly.pdbx_seq_one_letter_code
_entity_poly.pdbx_strand_id
1 'polypeptide(L)'
;MKGKRGPKGKGFLLLESYTFAKKMFGTFFGLAKKGKEKLDFWGQKIGKIEMKKFLKIALYSLGVLLLGGVIYLGNLFLFKPFSLDHYLAKELILEMLDSPESITYLGMFDRFNWVTNHQSKISISGLEDLEEDLIDAKNSRAMLLSYDDESLSEQQKITKKIAVFDFNNFIKEEEEFPFHNYPLNQIGGIHLNLVEFMTDVHPIRNKKEAEAYIERLDLFDDSYRGTLEILNEQKKAGIFFPPNLFLIMLFVS
;
A
#
# COMPACT_ATOMS: atom_id res chain seq x y z
N MET A 1 94.15 -54.32 -44.17
CA MET A 1 93.66 -52.96 -44.48
C MET A 1 92.76 -52.47 -43.36
N LYS A 2 92.94 -51.21 -42.95
CA LYS A 2 92.26 -50.53 -41.82
C LYS A 2 90.74 -50.42 -42.02
N GLY A 3 89.98 -50.47 -40.93
CA GLY A 3 88.56 -50.08 -40.91
C GLY A 3 88.05 -49.80 -39.50
N LYS A 4 88.30 -48.60 -38.98
CA LYS A 4 87.69 -48.07 -37.75
C LYS A 4 86.16 -48.04 -37.90
N ARG A 5 85.40 -48.66 -37.01
CA ARG A 5 83.98 -48.37 -36.81
C ARG A 5 83.81 -47.59 -35.51
N GLY A 6 83.49 -46.31 -35.62
CA GLY A 6 83.14 -45.45 -34.49
C GLY A 6 81.80 -45.84 -33.85
N PRO A 7 81.52 -45.40 -32.61
CA PRO A 7 80.34 -45.82 -31.86
C PRO A 7 79.09 -45.09 -32.37
N LYS A 8 78.45 -45.63 -33.42
CA LYS A 8 77.09 -45.24 -33.84
C LYS A 8 76.09 -46.15 -33.14
N GLY A 9 75.60 -45.76 -31.97
CA GLY A 9 74.57 -46.58 -31.29
C GLY A 9 73.96 -46.01 -30.01
N LYS A 10 74.67 -45.14 -29.27
CA LYS A 10 74.14 -44.63 -27.99
C LYS A 10 73.16 -43.47 -28.12
N GLY A 11 73.25 -42.64 -29.16
CA GLY A 11 72.34 -41.51 -29.38
C GLY A 11 70.94 -41.92 -29.87
N PHE A 12 70.83 -43.02 -30.62
CA PHE A 12 69.57 -43.49 -31.19
C PHE A 12 68.64 -44.09 -30.12
N LEU A 13 69.20 -44.88 -29.19
CA LEU A 13 68.46 -45.47 -28.05
C LEU A 13 67.98 -44.43 -27.02
N LEU A 14 68.70 -43.30 -26.87
CA LEU A 14 68.26 -42.17 -26.04
C LEU A 14 67.13 -41.37 -26.68
N LEU A 15 67.12 -41.26 -28.02
CA LEU A 15 66.06 -40.59 -28.78
C LEU A 15 64.74 -41.37 -28.77
N GLU A 16 64.80 -42.70 -28.92
CA GLU A 16 63.61 -43.56 -28.82
C GLU A 16 63.02 -43.62 -27.41
N SER A 17 63.87 -43.68 -26.37
CA SER A 17 63.38 -43.65 -24.98
C SER A 17 62.77 -42.30 -24.60
N TYR A 18 63.33 -41.18 -25.07
CA TYR A 18 62.76 -39.85 -24.86
C TYR A 18 61.44 -39.65 -25.61
N THR A 19 61.34 -40.11 -26.86
CA THR A 19 60.09 -40.03 -27.64
C THR A 19 58.99 -40.90 -27.06
N PHE A 20 59.33 -42.10 -26.57
CA PHE A 20 58.40 -42.98 -25.86
C PHE A 20 57.92 -42.35 -24.54
N ALA A 21 58.83 -41.84 -23.71
CA ALA A 21 58.49 -41.14 -22.48
C ALA A 21 57.59 -39.92 -22.75
N LYS A 22 57.94 -39.08 -23.74
CA LYS A 22 57.15 -37.92 -24.14
C LYS A 22 55.74 -38.30 -24.61
N LYS A 23 55.60 -39.42 -25.33
CA LYS A 23 54.30 -39.96 -25.75
C LYS A 23 53.50 -40.45 -24.54
N MET A 24 54.11 -41.20 -23.62
CA MET A 24 53.47 -41.67 -22.38
C MET A 24 52.99 -40.50 -21.50
N PHE A 25 53.85 -39.51 -21.25
CA PHE A 25 53.50 -38.31 -20.50
C PHE A 25 52.40 -37.48 -21.18
N GLY A 26 52.47 -37.31 -22.51
CA GLY A 26 51.41 -36.63 -23.27
C GLY A 26 50.05 -37.35 -23.18
N THR A 27 50.05 -38.68 -23.20
CA THR A 27 48.84 -39.50 -23.07
C THR A 27 48.26 -39.39 -21.65
N PHE A 28 49.12 -39.43 -20.63
CA PHE A 28 48.73 -39.28 -19.23
C PHE A 28 48.16 -37.88 -18.93
N PHE A 29 48.80 -36.81 -19.40
CA PHE A 29 48.28 -35.44 -19.27
C PHE A 29 46.96 -35.26 -20.03
N GLY A 30 46.81 -35.87 -21.21
CA GLY A 30 45.55 -35.87 -21.95
C GLY A 30 44.41 -36.55 -21.18
N LEU A 31 44.68 -37.69 -20.54
CA LEU A 31 43.72 -38.40 -19.68
C LEU A 31 43.37 -37.58 -18.43
N ALA A 32 44.35 -36.98 -17.77
CA ALA A 32 44.14 -36.13 -16.59
C ALA A 32 43.30 -34.88 -16.92
N LYS A 33 43.58 -34.22 -18.06
CA LYS A 33 42.79 -33.07 -18.55
C LYS A 33 41.35 -33.47 -18.84
N LYS A 34 41.14 -34.60 -19.51
CA LYS A 34 39.81 -35.13 -19.82
C LYS A 34 39.03 -35.54 -18.55
N GLY A 35 39.74 -36.02 -17.53
CA GLY A 35 39.16 -36.28 -16.20
C GLY A 35 38.68 -35.01 -15.50
N LYS A 36 39.48 -33.94 -15.53
CA LYS A 36 39.14 -32.64 -14.95
C LYS A 36 37.95 -31.98 -15.63
N GLU A 37 37.93 -31.92 -16.97
CA GLU A 37 36.79 -31.38 -17.74
C GLU A 37 35.49 -32.12 -17.45
N LYS A 38 35.55 -33.44 -17.24
CA LYS A 38 34.40 -34.26 -16.86
C LYS A 38 33.92 -33.94 -15.44
N LEU A 39 34.81 -33.73 -14.49
CA LEU A 39 34.48 -33.30 -13.12
C LEU A 39 33.84 -31.91 -13.11
N ASP A 40 34.39 -30.96 -13.86
CA ASP A 40 33.86 -29.59 -13.98
C ASP A 40 32.45 -29.59 -14.63
N PHE A 41 32.24 -30.42 -15.67
CA PHE A 41 30.93 -30.60 -16.30
C PHE A 41 29.88 -31.16 -15.32
N TRP A 42 30.24 -32.19 -14.55
CA TRP A 42 29.34 -32.76 -13.54
C TRP A 42 29.09 -31.80 -12.37
N GLY A 43 30.11 -31.06 -11.91
CA GLY A 43 29.98 -30.02 -10.89
C GLY A 43 29.04 -28.89 -11.32
N GLN A 44 29.16 -28.41 -12.57
CA GLN A 44 28.26 -27.40 -13.13
C GLN A 44 26.83 -27.91 -13.31
N LYS A 45 26.66 -29.18 -13.71
CA LYS A 45 25.35 -29.82 -13.87
C LYS A 45 24.67 -30.05 -12.52
N ILE A 46 25.39 -30.53 -11.51
CA ILE A 46 24.90 -30.72 -10.14
C ILE A 46 24.55 -29.36 -9.51
N GLY A 47 25.42 -28.36 -9.64
CA GLY A 47 25.13 -26.99 -9.19
C GLY A 47 23.88 -26.39 -9.84
N LYS A 48 23.68 -26.61 -11.15
CA LYS A 48 22.44 -26.21 -11.86
C LYS A 48 21.20 -26.97 -11.36
N ILE A 49 21.32 -28.24 -10.99
CA ILE A 49 20.20 -29.05 -10.45
C ILE A 49 19.82 -28.57 -9.05
N GLU A 50 20.80 -28.37 -8.17
CA GLU A 50 20.59 -27.86 -6.81
C GLU A 50 20.04 -26.42 -6.83
N MET A 51 20.54 -25.55 -7.71
CA MET A 51 20.02 -24.20 -7.91
C MET A 51 18.55 -24.21 -8.40
N LYS A 52 18.18 -25.12 -9.29
CA LYS A 52 16.78 -25.28 -9.73
C LYS A 52 15.86 -25.78 -8.61
N LYS A 53 16.33 -26.68 -7.75
CA LYS A 53 15.57 -27.13 -6.57
C LYS A 53 15.38 -25.99 -5.58
N PHE A 54 16.45 -25.24 -5.28
CA PHE A 54 16.40 -24.07 -4.41
C PHE A 54 15.40 -23.02 -4.95
N LEU A 55 15.47 -22.67 -6.24
CA LEU A 55 14.55 -21.73 -6.87
C LEU A 55 13.08 -22.21 -6.79
N LYS A 56 12.82 -23.52 -6.95
CA LYS A 56 11.47 -24.07 -6.77
C LYS A 56 10.99 -23.95 -5.34
N ILE A 57 11.83 -24.27 -4.35
CA ILE A 57 11.49 -24.14 -2.93
C ILE A 57 11.22 -22.67 -2.58
N ALA A 58 12.08 -21.75 -3.04
CA ALA A 58 11.89 -20.31 -2.85
C ALA A 58 10.60 -19.81 -3.51
N LEU A 59 10.26 -20.31 -4.69
CA LEU A 59 9.01 -19.98 -5.37
C LEU A 59 7.80 -20.54 -4.61
N TYR A 60 7.86 -21.78 -4.12
CA TYR A 60 6.80 -22.36 -3.30
C TYR A 60 6.64 -21.63 -1.97
N SER A 61 7.73 -21.27 -1.29
CA SER A 61 7.67 -20.51 -0.04
C SER A 61 7.10 -19.12 -0.27
N LEU A 62 7.48 -18.45 -1.38
CA LEU A 62 6.87 -17.18 -1.77
C LEU A 62 5.37 -17.36 -2.05
N GLY A 63 4.98 -18.43 -2.74
CA GLY A 63 3.59 -18.77 -2.99
C GLY A 63 2.78 -18.98 -1.71
N VAL A 64 3.33 -19.71 -0.73
CA VAL A 64 2.71 -19.91 0.58
C VAL A 64 2.60 -18.61 1.36
N LEU A 65 3.63 -17.75 1.33
CA LEU A 65 3.59 -16.43 1.97
C LEU A 65 2.52 -15.53 1.34
N LEU A 66 2.44 -15.48 0.01
CA LEU A 66 1.40 -14.72 -0.70
C LEU A 66 0.01 -15.25 -0.35
N LEU A 67 -0.17 -16.57 -0.31
CA LEU A 67 -1.44 -17.19 0.05
C LEU A 67 -1.83 -16.87 1.49
N GLY A 68 -0.88 -16.93 2.43
CA GLY A 68 -1.09 -16.49 3.80
C GLY A 68 -1.47 -15.01 3.91
N GLY A 69 -0.80 -14.15 3.13
CA GLY A 69 -1.11 -12.72 3.03
C GLY A 69 -2.52 -12.45 2.48
N VAL A 70 -2.94 -13.17 1.44
CA VAL A 70 -4.29 -13.07 0.86
C VAL A 70 -5.34 -13.52 1.87
N ILE A 71 -5.11 -14.62 2.59
CA ILE A 71 -6.03 -15.08 3.64
C ILE A 71 -6.12 -14.04 4.76
N TYR A 72 -4.98 -13.49 5.17
CA TYR A 72 -4.93 -12.46 6.21
C TYR A 72 -5.66 -11.18 5.80
N LEU A 73 -5.41 -10.66 4.59
CA LEU A 73 -6.13 -9.51 4.06
C LEU A 73 -7.62 -9.81 3.85
N GLY A 74 -7.97 -11.01 3.39
CA GLY A 74 -9.34 -11.47 3.29
C GLY A 74 -10.06 -11.44 4.65
N ASN A 75 -9.39 -11.88 5.73
CA ASN A 75 -9.91 -11.74 7.09
C ASN A 75 -10.04 -10.26 7.51
N LEU A 76 -9.03 -9.44 7.23
CA LEU A 76 -8.99 -8.02 7.62
C LEU A 76 -10.13 -7.19 7.01
N PHE A 77 -10.50 -7.46 5.76
CA PHE A 77 -11.50 -6.67 5.03
C PHE A 77 -12.91 -7.27 5.05
N LEU A 78 -13.07 -8.60 5.13
CA LEU A 78 -14.38 -9.25 4.96
C LEU A 78 -14.96 -9.85 6.25
N PHE A 79 -14.15 -10.01 7.29
CA PHE A 79 -14.55 -10.64 8.55
C PHE A 79 -14.09 -9.80 9.73
N LYS A 80 -14.33 -10.29 10.96
CA LYS A 80 -13.73 -9.72 12.16
C LYS A 80 -12.20 -9.89 12.11
N PRO A 81 -11.41 -8.80 12.09
CA PRO A 81 -9.95 -8.91 12.07
C PRO A 81 -9.41 -9.50 13.36
N PHE A 82 -8.36 -10.33 13.29
CA PHE A 82 -7.76 -10.93 14.49
C PHE A 82 -7.16 -9.91 15.48
N SER A 83 -6.70 -8.76 15.00
CA SER A 83 -6.08 -7.72 15.81
C SER A 83 -6.94 -6.46 15.80
N LEU A 84 -7.21 -5.91 17.00
CA LEU A 84 -7.86 -4.61 17.17
C LEU A 84 -7.08 -3.50 16.47
N ASP A 85 -5.75 -3.49 16.59
CA ASP A 85 -4.92 -2.43 16.02
C ASP A 85 -4.97 -2.46 14.49
N HIS A 86 -4.99 -3.64 13.89
CA HIS A 86 -5.10 -3.77 12.44
C HIS A 86 -6.50 -3.41 11.94
N TYR A 87 -7.55 -3.72 12.72
CA TYR A 87 -8.90 -3.24 12.43
C TYR A 87 -8.95 -1.71 12.43
N LEU A 88 -8.50 -1.07 13.52
CA LEU A 88 -8.50 0.39 13.64
C LEU A 88 -7.63 1.07 12.58
N ALA A 89 -6.43 0.54 12.31
CA ALA A 89 -5.57 1.06 11.26
C ALA A 89 -6.21 0.93 9.86
N LYS A 90 -6.93 -0.17 9.61
CA LYS A 90 -7.68 -0.35 8.37
C LYS A 90 -8.81 0.67 8.25
N GLU A 91 -9.64 0.85 9.28
CA GLU A 91 -10.72 1.84 9.25
C GLU A 91 -10.20 3.25 9.03
N LEU A 92 -9.14 3.64 9.76
CA LEU A 92 -8.49 4.94 9.56
C LEU A 92 -8.02 5.13 8.12
N ILE A 93 -7.38 4.12 7.53
CA ILE A 93 -6.93 4.20 6.14
C ILE A 93 -8.12 4.30 5.18
N LEU A 94 -9.20 3.56 5.42
CA LEU A 94 -10.39 3.61 4.57
C LEU A 94 -11.04 5.00 4.64
N GLU A 95 -11.24 5.54 5.84
CA GLU A 95 -11.76 6.89 6.07
C GLU A 95 -10.92 7.96 5.35
N MET A 96 -9.58 7.85 5.43
CA MET A 96 -8.68 8.78 4.73
C MET A 96 -8.69 8.62 3.19
N LEU A 97 -9.04 7.44 2.69
CA LEU A 97 -9.13 7.16 1.26
C LEU A 97 -10.53 7.41 0.68
N ASP A 98 -11.52 7.63 1.55
CA ASP A 98 -12.90 7.82 1.14
C ASP A 98 -13.11 9.19 0.47
N SER A 99 -12.39 10.23 0.94
CA SER A 99 -12.46 11.56 0.33
C SER A 99 -11.27 11.87 -0.59
N PRO A 100 -11.50 12.38 -1.82
CA PRO A 100 -10.43 12.84 -2.70
C PRO A 100 -9.56 13.96 -2.08
N GLU A 101 -10.15 14.75 -1.18
CA GLU A 101 -9.47 15.81 -0.43
C GLU A 101 -8.44 15.26 0.55
N SER A 102 -8.79 14.23 1.33
CA SER A 102 -7.85 13.57 2.24
C SER A 102 -6.70 12.93 1.48
N ILE A 103 -6.98 12.29 0.34
CA ILE A 103 -5.93 11.73 -0.53
C ILE A 103 -4.97 12.83 -1.02
N THR A 104 -5.50 13.99 -1.42
CA THR A 104 -4.68 15.15 -1.83
C THR A 104 -3.86 15.69 -0.65
N TYR A 105 -4.47 15.82 0.53
CA TYR A 105 -3.79 16.30 1.73
C TYR A 105 -2.59 15.43 2.10
N LEU A 106 -2.69 14.11 1.92
CA LEU A 106 -1.56 13.20 2.13
C LEU A 106 -0.42 13.40 1.13
N GLY A 107 -0.71 13.84 -0.10
CA GLY A 107 0.24 14.07 -1.19
C GLY A 107 1.00 12.84 -1.70
N MET A 108 1.05 11.74 -0.94
CA MET A 108 1.78 10.52 -1.30
C MET A 108 1.19 9.78 -2.52
N PHE A 109 -0.08 10.04 -2.83
CA PHE A 109 -0.81 9.43 -3.93
C PHE A 109 -0.91 10.30 -5.20
N ASP A 110 -0.38 11.51 -5.18
CA ASP A 110 -0.37 12.43 -6.34
C ASP A 110 0.22 11.81 -7.60
N ARG A 111 1.35 11.11 -7.45
CA ARG A 111 2.03 10.37 -8.54
C ARG A 111 1.14 9.28 -9.17
N PHE A 112 0.10 8.85 -8.45
CA PHE A 112 -0.87 7.86 -8.87
C PHE A 112 -2.22 8.48 -9.22
N ASN A 113 -2.30 9.81 -9.40
CA ASN A 113 -3.54 10.48 -9.79
C ASN A 113 -4.13 9.92 -11.10
N TRP A 114 -3.31 9.35 -11.98
CA TRP A 114 -3.79 8.66 -13.19
C TRP A 114 -4.64 7.41 -12.91
N VAL A 115 -4.58 6.83 -11.70
CA VAL A 115 -5.43 5.73 -11.25
C VAL A 115 -6.59 6.25 -10.41
N THR A 116 -6.28 7.09 -9.42
CA THR A 116 -7.27 7.50 -8.41
C THR A 116 -8.18 8.63 -8.89
N ASN A 117 -7.69 9.47 -9.80
CA ASN A 117 -8.34 10.69 -10.28
C ASN A 117 -8.81 11.64 -9.16
N HIS A 118 -8.20 11.54 -7.98
CA HIS A 118 -8.62 12.25 -6.79
C HIS A 118 -8.44 13.76 -6.91
N GLN A 119 -7.43 14.25 -7.64
CA GLN A 119 -7.17 15.69 -7.78
C GLN A 119 -8.24 16.43 -8.58
N SER A 120 -9.06 15.70 -9.35
CA SER A 120 -10.15 16.22 -10.19
C SER A 120 -11.54 16.00 -9.59
N LYS A 121 -11.61 15.53 -8.34
CA LYS A 121 -12.85 15.21 -7.63
C LYS A 121 -12.93 15.98 -6.33
N ILE A 122 -14.15 16.19 -5.87
CA ILE A 122 -14.49 16.75 -4.56
C ILE A 122 -15.55 15.85 -3.92
N SER A 123 -15.57 15.78 -2.60
CA SER A 123 -16.60 15.07 -1.86
C SER A 123 -17.93 15.82 -2.02
N ILE A 124 -18.99 15.07 -2.28
CA ILE A 124 -20.35 15.57 -2.39
C ILE A 124 -21.17 14.79 -1.38
N SER A 125 -21.39 15.38 -0.21
CA SER A 125 -22.15 14.77 0.89
C SER A 125 -23.50 15.46 1.02
N GLY A 126 -24.56 14.66 1.07
CA GLY A 126 -25.95 15.07 1.20
C GLY A 126 -26.65 14.34 2.35
N LEU A 127 -27.96 14.15 2.20
CA LEU A 127 -28.77 13.49 3.25
C LEU A 127 -28.53 11.98 3.36
N GLU A 128 -28.24 11.32 2.23
CA GLU A 128 -28.02 9.86 2.18
C GLU A 128 -26.77 9.47 3.00
N ASP A 129 -25.71 10.27 2.90
CA ASP A 129 -24.46 10.04 3.63
C ASP A 129 -24.65 10.09 5.15
N LEU A 130 -25.56 10.92 5.67
CA LEU A 130 -25.85 10.97 7.12
C LEU A 130 -26.41 9.63 7.64
N GLU A 131 -27.24 8.96 6.84
CA GLU A 131 -27.79 7.66 7.21
C GLU A 131 -26.71 6.57 7.10
N GLU A 132 -25.89 6.60 6.05
CA GLU A 132 -24.77 5.68 5.84
C GLU A 132 -23.74 5.80 6.97
N ASP A 133 -23.31 7.02 7.32
CA ASP A 133 -22.38 7.31 8.41
C ASP A 133 -22.89 6.77 9.75
N LEU A 134 -24.19 6.94 10.03
CA LEU A 134 -24.79 6.41 11.25
C LEU A 134 -24.79 4.88 11.29
N ILE A 135 -25.08 4.23 10.15
CA ILE A 135 -25.03 2.78 10.02
C ILE A 135 -23.59 2.29 10.22
N ASP A 136 -22.61 2.94 9.60
CA ASP A 136 -21.21 2.57 9.69
C ASP A 136 -20.60 2.80 11.06
N ALA A 137 -20.99 3.87 11.75
CA ALA A 137 -20.63 4.08 13.14
C ALA A 137 -21.18 2.98 14.06
N LYS A 138 -22.43 2.55 13.85
CA LYS A 138 -23.04 1.43 14.59
C LYS A 138 -22.33 0.11 14.32
N ASN A 139 -22.00 -0.17 13.06
CA ASN A 139 -21.25 -1.36 12.65
C ASN A 139 -19.85 -1.36 13.28
N SER A 140 -19.15 -0.23 13.22
CA SER A 140 -17.81 -0.08 13.78
C SER A 140 -17.80 -0.26 15.29
N ARG A 141 -18.75 0.36 16.00
CA ARG A 141 -18.96 0.14 17.43
C ARG A 141 -19.23 -1.33 17.76
N ALA A 142 -20.09 -2.00 17.01
CA ALA A 142 -20.40 -3.42 17.22
C ALA A 142 -19.15 -4.29 17.02
N MET A 143 -18.34 -3.98 15.98
CA MET A 143 -17.07 -4.66 15.72
C MET A 143 -16.11 -4.50 16.90
N LEU A 144 -15.93 -3.27 17.41
CA LEU A 144 -15.10 -2.99 18.58
C LEU A 144 -15.56 -3.77 19.81
N LEU A 145 -16.85 -3.78 20.10
CA LEU A 145 -17.42 -4.50 21.25
C LEU A 145 -17.26 -6.02 21.13
N SER A 146 -17.10 -6.54 19.91
CA SER A 146 -16.89 -7.97 19.71
C SER A 146 -15.52 -8.47 20.19
N TYR A 147 -14.52 -7.60 20.33
CA TYR A 147 -13.19 -7.97 20.85
C TYR A 147 -13.27 -8.25 22.35
N ASP A 148 -12.73 -9.39 22.77
CA ASP A 148 -12.70 -9.77 24.19
C ASP A 148 -11.59 -8.99 24.92
N ASP A 149 -11.95 -8.30 26.01
CA ASP A 149 -11.02 -7.49 26.78
C ASP A 149 -9.91 -8.33 27.43
N GLU A 150 -10.16 -9.60 27.76
CA GLU A 150 -9.14 -10.49 28.33
C GLU A 150 -8.01 -10.79 27.34
N SER A 151 -8.31 -10.72 26.04
CA SER A 151 -7.33 -10.94 24.96
C SER A 151 -6.51 -9.69 24.62
N LEU A 152 -6.85 -8.53 25.18
CA LEU A 152 -6.23 -7.24 24.87
C LEU A 152 -5.17 -6.83 25.91
N SER A 153 -4.11 -6.19 25.44
CA SER A 153 -3.19 -5.46 26.31
C SER A 153 -3.88 -4.27 26.99
N GLU A 154 -3.32 -3.78 28.10
CA GLU A 154 -3.86 -2.59 28.80
C GLU A 154 -3.97 -1.36 27.88
N GLN A 155 -2.99 -1.16 26.99
CA GLN A 155 -3.02 -0.07 26.03
C GLN A 155 -4.18 -0.23 25.03
N GLN A 156 -4.37 -1.45 24.50
CA GLN A 156 -5.46 -1.75 23.58
C GLN A 156 -6.85 -1.60 24.23
N LYS A 157 -6.99 -1.94 25.52
CA LYS A 157 -8.24 -1.69 26.27
C LYS A 157 -8.55 -0.19 26.34
N ILE A 158 -7.54 0.65 26.58
CA ILE A 158 -7.70 2.11 26.57
C ILE A 158 -8.11 2.59 25.18
N THR A 159 -7.40 2.16 24.14
CA THR A 159 -7.72 2.51 22.74
C THR A 159 -9.15 2.09 22.37
N LYS A 160 -9.55 0.85 22.68
CA LYS A 160 -10.92 0.35 22.47
C LYS A 160 -11.93 1.22 23.20
N LYS A 161 -11.67 1.60 24.45
CA LYS A 161 -12.59 2.43 25.24
C LYS A 161 -12.77 3.82 24.65
N ILE A 162 -11.70 4.44 24.16
CA ILE A 162 -11.75 5.74 23.46
C ILE A 162 -12.59 5.61 22.19
N ALA A 163 -12.26 4.66 21.31
CA ALA A 163 -12.99 4.47 20.05
C ALA A 163 -14.49 4.17 20.28
N VAL A 164 -14.82 3.32 21.27
CA VAL A 164 -16.22 3.05 21.64
C VAL A 164 -16.90 4.30 22.19
N PHE A 165 -16.20 5.13 22.97
CA PHE A 165 -16.74 6.39 23.47
C PHE A 165 -17.04 7.37 22.33
N ASP A 166 -16.12 7.50 21.38
CA ASP A 166 -16.28 8.39 20.22
C ASP A 166 -17.49 7.98 19.37
N PHE A 167 -17.59 6.69 19.01
CA PHE A 167 -18.76 6.18 18.28
C PHE A 167 -20.07 6.29 19.07
N ASN A 168 -20.06 6.08 20.39
CA ASN A 168 -21.26 6.28 21.21
C ASN A 168 -21.75 7.73 21.15
N ASN A 169 -20.84 8.70 21.20
CA ASN A 169 -21.20 10.11 21.15
C ASN A 169 -21.74 10.48 19.78
N PHE A 170 -21.07 10.07 18.70
CA PHE A 170 -21.54 10.30 17.34
C PHE A 170 -22.93 9.69 17.10
N ILE A 171 -23.12 8.40 17.42
CA ILE A 171 -24.42 7.73 17.27
C ILE A 171 -25.51 8.45 18.06
N LYS A 172 -25.19 8.86 19.30
CA LYS A 172 -26.16 9.58 20.15
C LYS A 172 -26.51 10.94 19.57
N GLU A 173 -25.54 11.68 19.04
CA GLU A 173 -25.76 12.97 18.41
C GLU A 173 -26.69 12.84 17.20
N GLU A 174 -26.43 11.88 16.31
CA GLU A 174 -27.26 11.66 15.12
C GLU A 174 -28.67 11.12 15.45
N GLU A 175 -28.80 10.23 16.44
CA GLU A 175 -30.10 9.64 16.81
C GLU A 175 -30.98 10.57 17.65
N GLU A 176 -30.41 11.25 18.65
CA GLU A 176 -31.17 12.10 19.58
C GLU A 176 -31.31 13.53 19.05
N PHE A 177 -30.35 14.00 18.26
CA PHE A 177 -30.27 15.39 17.78
C PHE A 177 -30.01 15.44 16.27
N PRO A 178 -30.84 14.78 15.42
CA PRO A 178 -30.65 14.80 13.99
C PRO A 178 -30.61 16.24 13.46
N PHE A 179 -29.72 16.50 12.51
CA PHE A 179 -29.53 17.80 11.88
C PHE A 179 -29.09 18.95 12.81
N HIS A 180 -28.57 18.67 14.01
CA HIS A 180 -28.01 19.71 14.89
C HIS A 180 -26.54 20.03 14.60
N ASN A 181 -25.96 19.42 13.57
CA ASN A 181 -24.69 19.82 12.97
C ASN A 181 -24.89 21.09 12.12
N TYR A 182 -23.97 22.04 12.15
CA TYR A 182 -24.11 23.29 11.38
C TYR A 182 -23.07 23.35 10.26
N PRO A 183 -23.42 22.88 9.04
CA PRO A 183 -22.47 22.80 7.92
C PRO A 183 -22.01 24.17 7.42
N LEU A 184 -22.68 25.25 7.84
CA LEU A 184 -22.29 26.64 7.66
C LEU A 184 -22.18 27.32 9.02
N ASN A 185 -20.98 27.81 9.37
CA ASN A 185 -20.74 28.57 10.59
C ASN A 185 -19.54 29.54 10.43
N GLN A 186 -19.23 30.33 11.47
CA GLN A 186 -18.23 31.40 11.38
C GLN A 186 -16.77 30.97 11.54
N ILE A 187 -16.49 29.72 11.90
CA ILE A 187 -15.11 29.21 12.08
C ILE A 187 -14.74 28.13 11.07
N GLY A 188 -15.72 27.63 10.31
CA GLY A 188 -15.53 26.58 9.33
C GLY A 188 -16.81 26.30 8.56
N GLY A 189 -16.89 25.09 8.01
CA GLY A 189 -18.02 24.66 7.18
C GLY A 189 -17.68 24.76 5.70
N ILE A 190 -18.55 24.21 4.87
CA ILE A 190 -18.21 23.89 3.48
C ILE A 190 -17.73 25.11 2.67
N HIS A 191 -18.35 26.26 2.87
CA HIS A 191 -17.99 27.53 2.22
C HIS A 191 -16.58 28.05 2.54
N LEU A 192 -16.02 27.72 3.70
CA LEU A 192 -14.64 28.05 4.06
C LEU A 192 -13.71 26.91 3.66
N ASN A 193 -14.07 25.68 4.03
CA ASN A 193 -13.23 24.50 3.84
C ASN A 193 -12.89 24.27 2.37
N LEU A 194 -13.84 24.46 1.44
CA LEU A 194 -13.59 24.27 0.02
C LEU A 194 -12.63 25.32 -0.54
N VAL A 195 -12.75 26.57 -0.11
CA VAL A 195 -11.86 27.65 -0.55
C VAL A 195 -10.45 27.41 -0.01
N GLU A 196 -10.32 27.15 1.28
CA GLU A 196 -9.04 26.86 1.94
C GLU A 196 -8.36 25.65 1.31
N PHE A 197 -9.11 24.57 1.07
CA PHE A 197 -8.58 23.38 0.43
C PHE A 197 -8.01 23.67 -0.97
N MET A 198 -8.73 24.46 -1.77
CA MET A 198 -8.24 24.83 -3.09
C MET A 198 -7.02 25.75 -3.01
N THR A 199 -7.01 26.75 -2.12
CA THR A 199 -5.90 27.71 -2.06
C THR A 199 -4.63 27.16 -1.41
N ASP A 200 -4.78 26.31 -0.39
CA ASP A 200 -3.67 25.97 0.51
C ASP A 200 -3.20 24.51 0.33
N VAL A 201 -4.09 23.61 -0.13
CA VAL A 201 -3.82 22.17 -0.20
C VAL A 201 -3.66 21.67 -1.63
N HIS A 202 -4.54 22.07 -2.56
CA HIS A 202 -4.48 21.55 -3.93
C HIS A 202 -3.16 21.95 -4.63
N PRO A 203 -2.34 20.98 -5.08
CA PRO A 203 -1.07 21.28 -5.71
C PRO A 203 -1.26 21.81 -7.14
N ILE A 204 -0.54 22.87 -7.53
CA ILE A 204 -0.51 23.39 -8.91
C ILE A 204 0.94 23.45 -9.42
N ARG A 205 1.53 22.30 -9.71
CA ARG A 205 2.95 22.18 -10.13
C ARG A 205 3.12 22.06 -11.64
N ASN A 206 2.08 21.68 -12.35
CA ASN A 206 2.10 21.46 -13.79
C ASN A 206 0.71 21.67 -14.42
N LYS A 207 0.64 21.64 -15.76
CA LYS A 207 -0.59 21.89 -16.52
C LYS A 207 -1.74 20.95 -16.12
N LYS A 208 -1.48 19.66 -15.89
CA LYS A 208 -2.53 18.69 -15.54
C LYS A 208 -3.14 18.98 -14.18
N GLU A 209 -2.31 19.37 -13.22
CA GLU A 209 -2.77 19.78 -11.90
C GLU A 209 -3.58 21.08 -11.97
N ALA A 210 -3.14 22.05 -12.79
CA ALA A 210 -3.93 23.26 -13.03
C ALA A 210 -5.29 22.97 -13.71
N GLU A 211 -5.36 21.97 -14.59
CA GLU A 211 -6.61 21.51 -15.19
C GLU A 211 -7.51 20.84 -14.14
N ALA A 212 -6.96 19.96 -13.30
CA ALA A 212 -7.67 19.31 -12.21
C ALA A 212 -8.21 20.32 -11.17
N TYR A 213 -7.47 21.41 -10.93
CA TYR A 213 -7.95 22.53 -10.11
C TYR A 213 -9.24 23.13 -10.67
N ILE A 214 -9.30 23.38 -11.98
CA ILE A 214 -10.50 23.91 -12.64
C ILE A 214 -11.64 22.88 -12.57
N GLU A 215 -11.35 21.61 -12.82
CA GLU A 215 -12.34 20.52 -12.74
C GLU A 215 -12.97 20.43 -11.34
N ARG A 216 -12.20 20.64 -10.27
CA ARG A 216 -12.76 20.73 -8.91
C ARG A 216 -13.66 21.93 -8.71
N LEU A 217 -13.29 23.11 -9.24
CA LEU A 217 -14.14 24.30 -9.14
C LEU A 217 -15.49 24.08 -9.82
N ASP A 218 -15.53 23.35 -10.93
CA ASP A 218 -16.77 23.02 -11.64
C ASP A 218 -17.71 22.12 -10.79
N LEU A 219 -17.18 21.42 -9.78
CA LEU A 219 -17.95 20.56 -8.86
C LEU A 219 -18.46 21.27 -7.60
N PHE A 220 -18.11 22.55 -7.39
CA PHE A 220 -18.52 23.28 -6.20
C PHE A 220 -20.05 23.37 -6.07
N ASP A 221 -20.74 23.62 -7.19
CA ASP A 221 -22.20 23.74 -7.20
C ASP A 221 -22.89 22.44 -6.77
N ASP A 222 -22.33 21.28 -7.13
CA ASP A 222 -22.87 19.98 -6.72
C ASP A 222 -22.58 19.70 -5.25
N SER A 223 -21.37 20.03 -4.76
CA SER A 223 -21.01 19.91 -3.35
C SER A 223 -21.90 20.79 -2.45
N TYR A 224 -22.15 22.05 -2.86
CA TYR A 224 -23.10 22.93 -2.18
C TYR A 224 -24.54 22.44 -2.26
N ARG A 225 -24.94 21.78 -3.36
CA ARG A 225 -26.28 21.20 -3.48
C ARG A 225 -26.51 20.09 -2.46
N GLY A 226 -25.54 19.20 -2.24
CA GLY A 226 -25.62 18.18 -1.19
C GLY A 226 -25.81 18.81 0.19
N THR A 227 -25.02 19.83 0.53
CA THR A 227 -25.20 20.57 1.79
C THR A 227 -26.58 21.25 1.89
N LEU A 228 -27.11 21.76 0.78
CA LEU A 228 -28.42 22.41 0.76
C LEU A 228 -29.56 21.43 1.09
N GLU A 229 -29.42 20.14 0.79
CA GLU A 229 -30.38 19.12 1.20
C GLU A 229 -30.50 19.05 2.73
N ILE A 230 -29.35 19.01 3.42
CA ILE A 230 -29.27 19.02 4.89
C ILE A 230 -29.89 20.31 5.46
N LEU A 231 -29.52 21.47 4.91
CA LEU A 231 -30.06 22.77 5.33
C LEU A 231 -31.59 22.86 5.13
N ASN A 232 -32.13 22.22 4.10
CA ASN A 232 -33.57 22.18 3.86
C ASN A 232 -34.30 21.32 4.91
N GLU A 233 -33.73 20.19 5.34
CA GLU A 233 -34.29 19.39 6.43
C GLU A 233 -34.21 20.13 7.77
N GLN A 234 -33.08 20.80 8.05
CA GLN A 234 -32.97 21.70 9.21
C GLN A 234 -34.08 22.75 9.24
N LYS A 235 -34.28 23.44 8.12
CA LYS A 235 -35.33 24.44 7.97
C LYS A 235 -36.72 23.85 8.21
N LYS A 236 -37.02 22.65 7.71
CA LYS A 236 -38.31 21.96 7.94
C LYS A 236 -38.49 21.59 9.41
N ALA A 237 -37.43 21.20 10.09
CA ALA A 237 -37.41 20.88 11.52
C ALA A 237 -37.40 22.13 12.43
N GLY A 238 -37.25 23.33 11.86
CA GLY A 238 -37.13 24.57 12.63
C GLY A 238 -35.78 24.75 13.33
N ILE A 239 -34.76 24.00 12.89
CA ILE A 239 -33.39 24.08 13.38
C ILE A 239 -32.67 25.14 12.56
N PHE A 240 -32.11 26.14 13.23
CA PHE A 240 -31.36 27.22 12.61
C PHE A 240 -30.12 27.51 13.44
N PHE A 241 -29.02 27.81 12.75
CA PHE A 241 -27.84 28.31 13.42
C PHE A 241 -28.15 29.62 14.17
N PRO A 242 -27.67 29.81 15.41
CA PRO A 242 -27.96 31.02 16.16
C PRO A 242 -27.53 32.29 15.41
N PRO A 243 -28.43 33.25 15.15
CA PRO A 243 -28.16 34.39 14.26
C PRO A 243 -27.04 35.32 14.76
N ASN A 244 -26.86 35.41 16.08
CA ASN A 244 -25.83 36.26 16.68
C ASN A 244 -24.40 35.71 16.49
N LEU A 245 -24.26 34.45 16.09
CA LEU A 245 -22.96 33.82 15.84
C LEU A 245 -22.54 33.95 14.36
N PHE A 246 -23.48 34.20 13.45
CA PHE A 246 -23.23 34.31 12.00
C PHE A 246 -22.63 35.67 11.58
N LEU A 247 -22.75 36.70 12.44
CA LEU A 247 -22.57 38.12 12.09
C LEU A 247 -21.11 38.62 11.98
N ILE A 248 -20.10 37.77 12.12
CA ILE A 248 -18.69 38.24 12.11
C ILE A 248 -18.10 38.32 10.69
N MET A 249 -18.63 37.59 9.69
CA MET A 249 -18.05 37.60 8.33
C MET A 249 -18.58 38.69 7.39
N LEU A 250 -19.74 39.30 7.66
CA LEU A 250 -20.37 40.27 6.75
C LEU A 250 -19.89 41.72 6.91
N PHE A 251 -18.92 42.00 7.79
CA PHE A 251 -18.39 43.36 8.03
C PHE A 251 -16.99 43.62 7.46
N VAL A 252 -16.46 42.73 6.61
CA VAL A 252 -15.23 43.00 5.85
C VAL A 252 -15.54 42.95 4.35
N SER A 253 -16.27 43.95 3.87
CA SER A 253 -16.24 44.40 2.48
C SER A 253 -16.57 45.88 2.37
#